data_AF-X1BA38-F1
#
_entry.id   AF-X1BA38-F1
#
_cell.length_a   1.000
_cell.length_b   1.000
_cell.length_c   1.000
_cell.angle_alpha   90.00
_cell.angle_beta   90.00
_cell.angle_gamma   90.00
#
_symmetry.space_group_name_H-M   'P 1'
#
loop_
_entity.id
_entity.type
_entity.pdbx_description
1 polymer ?
#
loop_
_entity_poly.entity_id
_entity_poly.type
_entity_poly.pdbx_seq_one_letter_code
_entity_poly.pdbx_strand_id
1 'polypeptide(L)'
;FKVDIVITTETRDDVTGGNPGWDLAAMEMWIINRLFWDPTQDMNELRKMFIDRTYREAAPHMTKYYDLIRSSWMEPEDKTVMGWHIGNHHIYENIIVKKGYEKKCLGYLKDALDAANHPNSREMIERLYYKLRSANQDLGKLMVSNIPEMFQDGNTFESVQWEKPLEMADFKRPYLYKVPNAPSQDTEIKAGHDGKNIYIRFDASDSAVAKIDATAPASKEKFLKGDHIEFWLYQRHNNYVFAFNRNGGKYDAKNLNKEWNSNWKLNVRKTKSDGMRLLLCH
;
A
#
# COMPACT_ATOMS: atom_id res chain seq x y z
N PHE A 1 -12.22 -7.93 -7.73
CA PHE A 1 -12.16 -7.66 -6.28
C PHE A 1 -10.99 -6.72 -6.05
N LYS A 2 -11.19 -5.54 -5.45
CA LYS A 2 -10.10 -4.64 -5.04
C LYS A 2 -10.00 -4.81 -3.53
N VAL A 3 -8.90 -5.39 -3.08
CA VAL A 3 -8.61 -5.58 -1.65
C VAL A 3 -7.38 -4.75 -1.36
N ASP A 4 -7.60 -3.73 -0.54
CA ASP A 4 -6.55 -2.87 -0.03
C ASP A 4 -6.11 -3.51 1.30
N ILE A 5 -4.94 -4.18 1.27
CA ILE A 5 -4.29 -4.68 2.48
C ILE A 5 -3.52 -3.50 3.07
N VAL A 6 -4.14 -2.77 3.99
CA VAL A 6 -3.45 -1.70 4.72
C VAL A 6 -2.74 -2.32 5.91
N ILE A 7 -1.48 -2.70 5.71
CA ILE A 7 -0.55 -2.91 6.83
C ILE A 7 0.10 -1.55 7.04
N THR A 8 -0.27 -0.88 8.13
CA THR A 8 0.31 0.42 8.49
C THR A 8 1.79 0.24 8.79
N THR A 9 2.64 0.56 7.83
CA THR A 9 4.01 0.95 8.09
C THR A 9 4.02 2.47 8.14
N GLU A 10 4.31 3.05 9.31
CA GLU A 10 4.79 4.43 9.32
C GLU A 10 6.09 4.43 8.50
N THR A 11 6.04 5.07 7.34
CA THR A 11 7.16 5.09 6.41
C THR A 11 8.36 5.74 7.08
N ARG A 12 9.44 4.98 7.04
CA ARG A 12 10.79 5.38 7.40
C ARG A 12 11.23 6.52 6.47
N ASP A 13 11.91 7.51 7.02
CA ASP A 13 12.58 8.59 6.30
C ASP A 13 13.28 8.06 5.03
N ASP A 14 13.04 8.73 3.91
CA ASP A 14 13.57 8.40 2.60
C ASP A 14 15.09 8.59 2.52
N VAL A 15 15.72 7.71 1.72
CA VAL A 15 17.18 7.61 1.44
C VAL A 15 17.78 8.86 0.75
N THR A 16 17.03 9.94 0.66
CA THR A 16 17.55 11.27 0.32
C THR A 16 16.79 12.24 1.21
N GLY A 17 17.45 12.91 2.15
CA GLY A 17 16.84 13.80 3.16
C GLY A 17 16.12 15.04 2.58
N GLY A 18 15.11 14.82 1.74
CA GLY A 18 14.24 15.81 1.13
C GLY A 18 12.80 15.49 1.51
N ASN A 19 12.17 16.43 2.22
CA ASN A 19 10.82 16.31 2.77
C ASN A 19 9.82 15.65 1.76
N PRO A 20 9.09 14.59 2.14
CA PRO A 20 8.32 13.74 1.21
C PRO A 20 7.18 14.42 0.44
N GLY A 21 6.79 15.65 0.78
CA GLY A 21 5.74 16.42 0.10
C GLY A 21 6.20 17.29 -1.07
N TRP A 22 7.51 17.54 -1.23
CA TRP A 22 7.99 18.53 -2.21
C TRP A 22 7.73 18.13 -3.67
N ASP A 23 7.90 16.86 -4.03
CA ASP A 23 7.92 16.48 -5.45
C ASP A 23 6.54 16.58 -6.11
N LEU A 24 5.47 16.25 -5.37
CA LEU A 24 4.10 16.39 -5.85
C LEU A 24 3.60 17.84 -5.76
N ALA A 25 4.02 18.59 -4.75
CA ALA A 25 3.59 19.97 -4.52
C ALA A 25 4.48 21.03 -5.17
N ALA A 26 5.58 20.65 -5.84
CA ALA A 26 6.59 21.58 -6.35
C ALA A 26 5.99 22.69 -7.24
N MET A 27 5.08 22.31 -8.15
CA MET A 27 4.39 23.26 -9.01
C MET A 27 3.52 24.22 -8.20
N GLU A 28 2.68 23.71 -7.30
CA GLU A 28 1.76 24.54 -6.51
C GLU A 28 2.53 25.46 -5.56
N MET A 29 3.62 25.00 -4.94
CA MET A 29 4.50 25.84 -4.12
C MET A 29 5.19 26.93 -4.93
N TRP A 30 5.64 26.62 -6.15
CA TRP A 30 6.19 27.62 -7.06
C TRP A 30 5.14 28.67 -7.46
N ILE A 31 3.91 28.25 -7.78
CA ILE A 31 2.80 29.14 -8.11
C ILE A 31 2.44 30.04 -6.92
N ILE A 32 2.31 29.46 -5.73
CA ILE A 32 2.03 30.21 -4.49
C ILE A 32 3.10 31.30 -4.31
N ASN A 33 4.39 30.97 -4.46
CA ASN A 33 5.48 31.94 -4.37
C ASN A 33 5.39 33.06 -5.43
N ARG A 34 4.93 32.74 -6.65
CA ARG A 34 4.70 33.76 -7.70
C ARG A 34 3.55 34.69 -7.32
N LEU A 35 2.46 34.14 -6.79
CA LEU A 35 1.27 34.90 -6.38
C LEU A 35 1.49 35.73 -5.12
N PHE A 36 2.39 35.30 -4.22
CA PHE A 36 2.84 36.12 -3.09
C PHE A 36 3.51 37.42 -3.55
N TRP A 37 4.26 37.37 -4.65
CA TRP A 37 4.92 38.55 -5.22
C TRP A 37 3.95 39.43 -6.01
N ASP A 38 3.12 38.81 -6.85
CA ASP A 38 2.09 39.49 -7.62
C ASP A 38 0.83 38.60 -7.71
N PRO A 39 -0.22 38.92 -6.94
CA PRO A 39 -1.44 38.10 -6.87
C PRO A 39 -2.37 38.28 -8.08
N THR A 40 -2.04 39.17 -9.02
CA THR A 40 -2.87 39.42 -10.22
C THR A 40 -2.53 38.49 -11.38
N GLN A 41 -1.44 37.71 -11.27
CA GLN A 41 -1.04 36.75 -12.30
C GLN A 41 -2.09 35.65 -12.49
N ASP A 42 -2.28 35.23 -13.75
CA ASP A 42 -3.17 34.11 -14.07
C ASP A 42 -2.55 32.77 -13.63
N MET A 43 -3.29 32.02 -12.82
CA MET A 43 -2.84 30.76 -12.26
C MET A 43 -2.65 29.65 -13.32
N ASN A 44 -3.44 29.63 -14.40
CA ASN A 44 -3.30 28.65 -15.47
C ASN A 44 -2.07 28.93 -16.33
N GLU A 45 -1.79 30.20 -16.61
CA GLU A 45 -0.55 30.61 -17.30
C GLU A 45 0.69 30.27 -16.47
N LEU A 46 0.64 30.47 -15.15
CA LEU A 46 1.71 30.06 -14.25
C LEU A 46 1.92 28.53 -14.27
N ARG A 47 0.85 27.72 -14.23
CA ARG A 47 0.96 26.25 -14.35
C ARG A 47 1.62 25.85 -15.67
N LYS A 48 1.12 26.40 -16.79
CA LYS A 48 1.67 26.14 -18.11
C LYS A 48 3.15 26.49 -18.17
N MET A 49 3.51 27.68 -17.67
CA MET A 49 4.89 28.14 -17.61
C MET A 49 5.79 27.20 -16.79
N PHE A 50 5.32 26.73 -15.63
CA PHE A 50 6.07 25.78 -14.81
C PHE A 50 6.30 24.47 -15.55
N ILE A 51 5.24 23.91 -16.14
CA ILE A 51 5.28 22.61 -16.83
C ILE A 51 6.21 22.69 -18.04
N ASP A 52 6.06 23.70 -18.88
CA ASP A 52 6.88 23.90 -20.08
C ASP A 52 8.37 24.04 -19.73
N ARG A 53 8.70 24.82 -18.70
CA ARG A 53 10.10 25.05 -18.30
C ARG A 53 10.74 23.85 -17.62
N THR A 54 9.98 23.16 -16.77
CA THR A 54 10.49 22.04 -15.98
C THR A 54 10.66 20.81 -16.85
N TYR A 55 9.63 20.48 -17.64
CA TYR A 55 9.53 19.20 -18.32
C TYR A 55 9.89 19.26 -19.81
N ARG A 56 9.92 20.46 -20.43
CA ARG A 56 10.39 20.68 -21.80
C ARG A 56 9.65 19.79 -22.82
N GLU A 57 10.36 18.88 -23.51
CA GLU A 57 9.79 17.98 -24.51
C GLU A 57 8.71 17.06 -23.91
N ALA A 58 8.79 16.77 -22.62
CA ALA A 58 7.80 15.99 -21.89
C ALA A 58 6.59 16.79 -21.43
N ALA A 59 6.58 18.13 -21.61
CA ALA A 59 5.51 19.01 -21.14
C ALA A 59 4.10 18.57 -21.58
N PRO A 60 3.83 18.15 -22.84
CA PRO A 60 2.49 17.73 -23.25
C PRO A 60 1.95 16.53 -22.44
N HIS A 61 2.82 15.60 -22.04
CA HIS A 61 2.44 14.44 -21.22
C HIS A 61 2.29 14.83 -19.74
N MET A 62 3.15 15.71 -19.26
CA MET A 62 3.07 16.22 -17.89
C MET A 62 1.84 17.11 -17.65
N THR A 63 1.41 17.88 -18.65
CA THR A 63 0.13 18.60 -18.62
C THR A 63 -1.03 17.64 -18.40
N LYS A 64 -1.11 16.55 -19.18
CA LYS A 64 -2.16 15.54 -19.02
C LYS A 64 -2.14 14.88 -17.63
N TYR A 65 -0.94 14.62 -17.08
CA TYR A 65 -0.78 14.08 -15.73
C TYR A 65 -1.32 15.04 -14.67
N TYR A 66 -0.87 16.30 -14.67
CA TYR A 66 -1.30 17.30 -13.68
C TYR A 66 -2.77 17.67 -13.83
N ASP A 67 -3.28 17.80 -15.05
CA ASP A 67 -4.69 18.10 -15.30
C ASP A 67 -5.61 16.99 -14.80
N LEU A 68 -5.20 15.72 -14.93
CA LEU A 68 -5.97 14.59 -14.41
C LEU A 68 -6.07 14.64 -12.87
N ILE A 69 -4.95 14.89 -12.19
CA ILE A 69 -4.92 15.01 -10.72
C ILE A 69 -5.76 16.19 -10.26
N ARG A 70 -5.57 17.36 -10.89
CA ARG A 70 -6.33 18.59 -10.58
C ARG A 70 -7.82 18.38 -10.82
N SER A 71 -8.19 17.78 -11.94
CA SER A 71 -9.60 17.51 -12.27
C SER A 71 -10.22 16.63 -11.20
N SER A 72 -9.51 15.56 -10.78
CA SER A 72 -10.01 14.71 -9.69
C SER A 72 -10.17 15.45 -8.36
N TRP A 73 -9.25 16.36 -8.04
CA TRP A 73 -9.33 17.17 -6.81
C TRP A 73 -10.52 18.14 -6.83
N MET A 74 -10.86 18.66 -8.01
CA MET A 74 -11.91 19.67 -8.19
C MET A 74 -13.30 19.06 -8.47
N GLU A 75 -13.46 17.73 -8.44
CA GLU A 75 -14.76 17.09 -8.61
C GLU A 75 -15.70 17.52 -7.45
N PRO A 76 -16.93 18.03 -7.72
CA PRO A 76 -17.82 18.54 -6.69
C PRO A 76 -18.17 17.53 -5.60
N GLU A 77 -18.19 16.24 -5.96
CA GLU A 77 -18.49 15.13 -5.06
C GLU A 77 -17.24 14.59 -4.32
N ASP A 78 -16.05 15.12 -4.61
CA ASP A 78 -14.84 14.73 -3.89
C ASP A 78 -14.89 15.22 -2.44
N LYS A 79 -14.65 14.28 -1.51
CA LYS A 79 -14.68 14.52 -0.06
C LYS A 79 -13.31 14.31 0.56
N THR A 80 -12.25 14.43 -0.23
CA THR A 80 -10.89 14.26 0.28
C THR A 80 -10.59 15.38 1.26
N VAL A 81 -10.34 15.01 2.51
CA VAL A 81 -9.97 15.95 3.55
C VAL A 81 -8.45 15.99 3.66
N MET A 82 -7.91 17.20 3.67
CA MET A 82 -6.53 17.47 4.04
C MET A 82 -6.47 17.94 5.48
N GLY A 83 -5.58 17.35 6.27
CA GLY A 83 -5.39 17.72 7.66
C GLY A 83 -4.03 17.27 8.17
N TRP A 84 -3.53 17.96 9.20
CA TRP A 84 -2.21 17.72 9.79
C TRP A 84 -1.98 16.29 10.32
N HIS A 85 -3.06 15.54 10.55
CA HIS A 85 -3.02 14.16 11.05
C HIS A 85 -3.55 13.14 10.04
N ILE A 86 -3.83 13.56 8.79
CA ILE A 86 -4.28 12.68 7.73
C ILE A 86 -3.06 12.28 6.92
N GLY A 87 -2.75 10.98 6.89
CA GLY A 87 -1.61 10.47 6.13
C GLY A 87 -1.78 10.72 4.62
N ASN A 88 -0.67 11.02 3.94
CA ASN A 88 -0.67 11.33 2.50
C ASN A 88 -1.26 10.21 1.62
N HIS A 89 -1.25 8.96 2.10
CA HIS A 89 -1.89 7.82 1.43
C HIS A 89 -3.39 8.04 1.19
N HIS A 90 -4.10 8.76 2.09
CA HIS A 90 -5.53 9.04 1.96
C HIS A 90 -5.84 9.90 0.73
N ILE A 91 -4.99 10.90 0.48
CA ILE A 91 -5.11 11.79 -0.67
C ILE A 91 -4.98 10.97 -1.95
N TYR A 92 -3.88 10.21 -2.05
CA TYR A 92 -3.60 9.34 -3.19
C TYR A 92 -4.72 8.32 -3.44
N GLU A 93 -5.21 7.70 -2.36
CA GLU A 93 -6.29 6.73 -2.43
C GLU A 93 -7.56 7.34 -3.05
N ASN A 94 -7.97 8.53 -2.59
CA ASN A 94 -9.22 9.13 -3.05
C ASN A 94 -9.12 9.73 -4.45
N ILE A 95 -8.05 10.47 -4.75
CA ILE A 95 -7.96 11.25 -6.00
C ILE A 95 -7.40 10.45 -7.18
N ILE A 96 -6.77 9.30 -6.94
CA ILE A 96 -6.22 8.47 -8.02
C ILE A 96 -6.81 7.06 -7.98
N VAL A 97 -6.74 6.38 -6.83
CA VAL A 97 -7.03 4.95 -6.72
C VAL A 97 -8.53 4.66 -6.81
N LYS A 98 -9.37 5.36 -6.05
CA LYS A 98 -10.83 5.16 -6.04
C LYS A 98 -11.48 5.57 -7.36
N LYS A 99 -10.90 6.55 -8.05
CA LYS A 99 -11.33 7.00 -9.39
C LYS A 99 -10.83 6.12 -10.53
N GLY A 100 -9.93 5.17 -10.25
CA GLY A 100 -9.37 4.26 -11.26
C GLY A 100 -8.40 4.95 -12.23
N TYR A 101 -7.77 6.05 -11.83
CA TYR A 101 -6.87 6.84 -12.67
C TYR A 101 -5.43 6.34 -12.67
N GLU A 102 -5.08 5.39 -11.80
CA GLU A 102 -3.73 4.85 -11.63
C GLU A 102 -3.04 4.50 -12.96
N LYS A 103 -3.70 3.70 -13.80
CA LYS A 103 -3.15 3.28 -15.10
C LYS A 103 -2.92 4.45 -16.05
N LYS A 104 -3.80 5.46 -16.02
CA LYS A 104 -3.66 6.67 -16.83
C LYS A 104 -2.49 7.52 -16.34
N CYS A 105 -2.40 7.76 -15.03
CA CYS A 105 -1.30 8.50 -14.42
C CYS A 105 0.06 7.86 -14.73
N LEU A 106 0.19 6.55 -14.51
CA LEU A 106 1.42 5.80 -14.83
C LEU A 106 1.73 5.83 -16.33
N GLY A 107 0.71 5.77 -17.18
CA GLY A 107 0.86 5.91 -18.63
C GLY A 107 1.43 7.26 -19.02
N TYR A 108 0.86 8.37 -18.53
CA TYR A 108 1.36 9.71 -18.83
C TYR A 108 2.79 9.94 -18.33
N LEU A 109 3.14 9.44 -17.14
CA LEU A 109 4.51 9.54 -16.64
C LEU A 109 5.49 8.70 -17.47
N LYS A 110 5.06 7.52 -17.94
CA LYS A 110 5.90 6.70 -18.84
C LYS A 110 6.12 7.42 -20.18
N ASP A 111 5.07 7.91 -20.80
CA ASP A 111 5.19 8.66 -22.07
C ASP A 111 6.07 9.92 -21.88
N ALA A 112 5.97 10.58 -20.71
CA ALA A 112 6.82 11.71 -20.36
C ALA A 112 8.30 11.30 -20.22
N LEU A 113 8.60 10.15 -19.61
CA LEU A 113 9.98 9.63 -19.52
C LEU A 113 10.56 9.28 -20.89
N ASP A 114 9.74 8.75 -21.79
CA ASP A 114 10.15 8.41 -23.15
C ASP A 114 10.42 9.67 -23.98
N ALA A 115 9.69 10.77 -23.72
CA ALA A 115 9.89 12.07 -24.37
C ALA A 115 11.01 12.93 -23.74
N ALA A 116 11.38 12.68 -22.48
CA ALA A 116 12.32 13.52 -21.75
C ALA A 116 13.76 13.35 -22.23
N ASN A 117 14.28 14.37 -22.91
CA ASN A 117 15.67 14.41 -23.39
C ASN A 117 16.62 15.11 -22.40
N HIS A 118 16.12 16.08 -21.62
CA HIS A 118 16.94 16.82 -20.66
C HIS A 118 17.09 16.07 -19.33
N PRO A 119 18.31 15.93 -18.76
CA PRO A 119 18.54 15.14 -17.54
C PRO A 119 17.69 15.58 -16.35
N ASN A 120 17.59 16.89 -16.08
CA ASN A 120 16.76 17.39 -14.98
C ASN A 120 15.24 17.18 -15.20
N SER A 121 14.76 17.21 -16.46
CA SER A 121 13.35 16.90 -16.75
C SER A 121 13.09 15.44 -16.41
N ARG A 122 13.97 14.56 -16.90
CA ARG A 122 13.92 13.13 -16.63
C ARG A 122 13.93 12.82 -15.14
N GLU A 123 14.88 13.37 -14.38
CA GLU A 123 14.96 13.18 -12.92
C GLU A 123 13.65 13.54 -12.21
N MET A 124 13.06 14.70 -12.54
CA MET A 124 11.80 15.13 -11.93
C MET A 124 10.64 14.16 -12.24
N ILE A 125 10.60 13.61 -13.46
CA ILE A 125 9.57 12.65 -13.87
C ILE A 125 9.82 11.29 -13.20
N GLU A 126 11.08 10.84 -13.10
CA GLU A 126 11.44 9.57 -12.44
C GLU A 126 11.06 9.60 -10.96
N ARG A 127 11.26 10.73 -10.27
CA ARG A 127 10.83 10.92 -8.88
C ARG A 127 9.31 10.86 -8.73
N LEU A 128 8.55 11.50 -9.62
CA LEU A 128 7.08 11.41 -9.63
C LEU A 128 6.60 9.99 -9.90
N TYR A 129 7.24 9.30 -10.86
CA TYR A 129 6.94 7.91 -11.20
C TYR A 129 7.21 6.97 -10.01
N TYR A 130 8.34 7.16 -9.33
CA TYR A 130 8.70 6.43 -8.12
C TYR A 130 7.67 6.69 -7.01
N LYS A 131 7.36 7.95 -6.68
CA LYS A 131 6.38 8.29 -5.63
C LYS A 131 5.00 7.69 -5.93
N LEU A 132 4.55 7.70 -7.18
CA LEU A 132 3.28 7.08 -7.57
C LEU A 132 3.28 5.55 -7.35
N ARG A 133 4.42 4.88 -7.63
CA ARG A 133 4.58 3.45 -7.36
C ARG A 133 4.70 3.14 -5.88
N SER A 134 5.43 3.95 -5.11
CA SER A 134 5.55 3.81 -3.66
C SER A 134 4.20 3.99 -2.98
N ALA A 135 3.37 4.94 -3.43
CA ALA A 135 2.03 5.10 -2.88
C ALA A 135 1.14 3.85 -3.11
N ASN A 136 1.35 3.11 -4.21
CA ASN A 136 0.71 1.80 -4.40
C ASN A 136 1.26 0.71 -3.45
N GLN A 137 2.53 0.80 -3.06
CA GLN A 137 3.12 -0.09 -2.04
C GLN A 137 2.56 0.22 -0.66
N ASP A 138 2.47 1.51 -0.29
CA ASP A 138 1.92 1.98 0.99
C ASP A 138 0.44 1.58 1.15
N LEU A 139 -0.31 1.49 0.04
CA LEU A 139 -1.68 0.95 0.02
C LEU A 139 -1.75 -0.59 -0.05
N GLY A 140 -0.61 -1.28 -0.01
CA GLY A 140 -0.52 -2.74 -0.10
C GLY A 140 -0.92 -3.33 -1.46
N LYS A 141 -1.04 -2.51 -2.51
CA LYS A 141 -1.54 -2.94 -3.83
C LYS A 141 -0.52 -3.74 -4.63
N LEU A 142 0.77 -3.43 -4.49
CA LEU A 142 1.84 -4.23 -5.11
C LEU A 142 2.07 -5.57 -4.39
N MET A 143 1.60 -5.70 -3.15
CA MET A 143 1.76 -6.92 -2.35
C MET A 143 0.79 -8.04 -2.75
N VAL A 144 -0.38 -7.73 -3.31
CA VAL A 144 -1.38 -8.73 -3.72
C VAL A 144 -1.42 -8.85 -5.24
N SER A 145 -0.55 -9.68 -5.79
CA SER A 145 -0.47 -9.90 -7.24
C SER A 145 -1.70 -10.65 -7.78
N ASN A 146 -2.20 -10.25 -8.95
CA ASN A 146 -3.18 -11.06 -9.68
C ASN A 146 -2.48 -12.27 -10.30
N ILE A 147 -2.72 -13.45 -9.74
CA ILE A 147 -2.13 -14.74 -10.14
C ILE A 147 -3.28 -15.73 -10.32
N PRO A 148 -3.91 -15.76 -11.52
CA PRO A 148 -5.06 -16.62 -11.79
C PRO A 148 -4.80 -18.09 -11.46
N GLU A 149 -3.58 -18.58 -11.64
CA GLU A 149 -3.21 -19.99 -11.43
C GLU A 149 -3.25 -20.42 -9.97
N MET A 150 -3.27 -19.48 -9.01
CA MET A 150 -3.45 -19.80 -7.58
C MET A 150 -4.79 -20.51 -7.29
N PHE A 151 -5.78 -20.42 -8.18
CA PHE A 151 -7.03 -21.20 -8.02
C PHE A 151 -6.78 -22.70 -7.94
N GLN A 152 -5.71 -23.21 -8.57
CA GLN A 152 -5.42 -24.64 -8.68
C GLN A 152 -4.84 -25.21 -7.39
N ASP A 153 -3.80 -24.56 -6.86
CA ASP A 153 -2.98 -25.11 -5.78
C ASP A 153 -2.49 -24.04 -4.78
N GLY A 154 -2.96 -22.80 -4.89
CA GLY A 154 -2.58 -21.69 -4.02
C GLY A 154 -2.97 -21.91 -2.55
N ASN A 155 -3.76 -22.94 -2.23
CA ASN A 155 -4.07 -23.38 -0.87
C ASN A 155 -3.04 -24.39 -0.29
N THR A 156 -1.93 -24.63 -0.96
CA THR A 156 -0.82 -25.49 -0.50
C THR A 156 0.47 -24.68 -0.32
N PHE A 157 1.38 -25.14 0.54
CA PHE A 157 2.66 -24.46 0.75
C PHE A 157 3.69 -24.76 -0.35
N GLU A 158 3.46 -25.84 -1.10
CA GLU A 158 4.34 -26.40 -2.12
C GLU A 158 4.04 -25.84 -3.52
N SER A 159 2.94 -25.10 -3.68
CA SER A 159 2.59 -24.48 -4.96
C SER A 159 3.71 -23.57 -5.46
N VAL A 160 4.11 -23.81 -6.72
CA VAL A 160 5.08 -22.96 -7.43
C VAL A 160 4.56 -21.54 -7.64
N GLN A 161 3.23 -21.32 -7.51
CA GLN A 161 2.65 -19.99 -7.63
C GLN A 161 3.14 -19.04 -6.53
N TRP A 162 3.66 -19.56 -5.40
CA TRP A 162 4.25 -18.75 -4.33
C TRP A 162 5.57 -18.07 -4.69
N GLU A 163 6.16 -18.38 -5.86
CA GLU A 163 7.34 -17.68 -6.38
C GLU A 163 6.98 -16.35 -7.10
N LYS A 164 5.70 -16.15 -7.43
CA LYS A 164 5.22 -15.00 -8.22
C LYS A 164 4.91 -13.73 -7.40
N PRO A 165 4.32 -13.80 -6.18
CA PRO A 165 4.07 -12.62 -5.36
C PRO A 165 5.36 -11.87 -4.98
N LEU A 166 5.24 -10.57 -4.76
CA LEU A 166 6.26 -9.82 -4.04
C LEU A 166 6.27 -10.23 -2.57
N GLU A 167 7.47 -10.18 -1.99
CA GLU A 167 7.72 -10.48 -0.59
C GLU A 167 7.73 -9.20 0.24
N MET A 168 7.05 -9.23 1.39
CA MET A 168 7.14 -8.21 2.43
C MET A 168 7.78 -8.84 3.65
N ALA A 169 8.97 -8.38 4.01
CA ALA A 169 9.72 -8.88 5.17
C ALA A 169 10.18 -7.76 6.12
N ASP A 170 9.87 -6.50 5.80
CA ASP A 170 10.40 -5.33 6.50
C ASP A 170 9.55 -4.86 7.69
N PHE A 171 8.93 -5.80 8.42
CA PHE A 171 8.11 -5.49 9.59
C PHE A 171 8.87 -4.68 10.64
N LYS A 172 8.11 -3.85 11.36
CA LYS A 172 8.62 -2.96 12.40
C LYS A 172 7.84 -3.18 13.69
N ARG A 173 8.47 -2.91 14.82
CA ARG A 173 7.75 -2.87 16.09
C ARG A 173 6.86 -1.62 16.09
N PRO A 174 5.60 -1.69 16.55
CA PRO A 174 4.78 -0.51 16.72
C PRO A 174 5.38 0.39 17.82
N TYR A 175 5.31 1.71 17.64
CA TYR A 175 5.77 2.69 18.62
C TYR A 175 4.89 3.94 18.58
N LEU A 176 4.78 4.65 19.70
CA LEU A 176 4.04 5.91 19.78
C LEU A 176 4.95 7.14 19.81
N TYR A 177 6.19 7.03 20.31
CA TYR A 177 7.03 8.21 20.60
C TYR A 177 8.55 8.04 20.39
N LYS A 178 9.07 6.85 20.06
CA LYS A 178 10.50 6.61 19.79
C LYS A 178 10.69 5.55 18.72
N VAL A 179 11.63 5.79 17.80
CA VAL A 179 12.05 4.81 16.79
C VAL A 179 12.42 3.51 17.50
N PRO A 180 11.73 2.40 17.20
CA PRO A 180 11.95 1.15 17.89
C PRO A 180 13.17 0.44 17.33
N ASN A 181 13.77 -0.42 18.15
CA ASN A 181 14.73 -1.41 17.65
C ASN A 181 14.06 -2.30 16.59
N ALA A 182 14.89 -2.85 15.70
CA ALA A 182 14.43 -3.86 14.75
C ALA A 182 13.69 -5.01 15.48
N PRO A 183 12.68 -5.64 14.84
CA PRO A 183 12.07 -6.83 15.39
C PRO A 183 13.15 -7.89 15.65
N SER A 184 12.96 -8.67 16.71
CA SER A 184 13.91 -9.70 17.14
C SER A 184 13.61 -11.06 16.50
N GLN A 185 12.52 -11.14 15.76
CA GLN A 185 12.07 -12.31 15.02
C GLN A 185 11.67 -11.83 13.63
N ASP A 186 11.85 -12.70 12.63
CA ASP A 186 11.55 -12.36 11.25
C ASP A 186 10.12 -12.78 10.91
N THR A 187 9.48 -11.98 10.05
CA THR A 187 8.18 -12.32 9.49
C THR A 187 8.19 -11.94 8.03
N GLU A 188 7.66 -12.81 7.20
CA GLU A 188 7.54 -12.64 5.76
C GLU A 188 6.06 -12.83 5.39
N ILE A 189 5.57 -11.99 4.49
CA ILE A 189 4.26 -12.09 3.88
C ILE A 189 4.39 -12.12 2.36
N LYS A 190 3.69 -13.07 1.75
CA LYS A 190 3.42 -13.13 0.31
C LYS A 190 1.91 -13.19 0.10
N ALA A 191 1.39 -12.45 -0.86
CA ALA A 191 -0.03 -12.46 -1.16
C ALA A 191 -0.34 -12.46 -2.66
N GLY A 192 -1.41 -13.13 -3.04
CA GLY A 192 -1.90 -13.12 -4.42
C GLY A 192 -3.40 -13.37 -4.47
N HIS A 193 -4.01 -13.15 -5.63
CA HIS A 193 -5.43 -13.41 -5.84
C HIS A 193 -5.68 -14.00 -7.22
N ASP A 194 -6.67 -14.88 -7.36
CA ASP A 194 -7.08 -15.45 -8.65
C ASP A 194 -8.19 -14.63 -9.33
N GLY A 195 -8.61 -13.53 -8.70
CA GLY A 195 -9.73 -12.70 -9.14
C GLY A 195 -11.06 -13.08 -8.51
N LYS A 196 -11.11 -14.14 -7.69
CA LYS A 196 -12.23 -14.54 -6.84
C LYS A 196 -11.80 -14.63 -5.38
N ASN A 197 -10.71 -15.34 -5.12
CA ASN A 197 -10.15 -15.62 -3.82
C ASN A 197 -8.85 -14.85 -3.59
N ILE A 198 -8.52 -14.62 -2.32
CA ILE A 198 -7.22 -14.09 -1.90
C ILE A 198 -6.47 -15.16 -1.13
N TYR A 199 -5.20 -15.28 -1.47
CA TYR A 199 -4.24 -16.21 -0.89
C TYR A 199 -3.20 -15.38 -0.16
N ILE A 200 -3.05 -15.59 1.14
CA ILE A 200 -2.04 -14.90 1.94
C ILE A 200 -1.22 -15.94 2.68
N ARG A 201 0.10 -15.91 2.44
CA ARG A 201 1.07 -16.76 3.10
C ARG A 201 1.88 -15.93 4.09
N PHE A 202 1.97 -16.43 5.31
CA PHE A 202 2.82 -15.88 6.35
C PHE A 202 3.89 -16.92 6.69
N ASP A 203 5.15 -16.49 6.74
CA ASP A 203 6.26 -17.25 7.30
C ASP A 203 6.82 -16.43 8.46
N ALA A 204 6.58 -16.87 9.70
CA ALA A 204 7.02 -16.16 10.91
C ALA A 204 7.98 -17.02 11.71
N SER A 205 9.18 -16.51 12.02
CA SER A 205 10.17 -17.21 12.84
C SER A 205 10.03 -16.89 14.32
N ASP A 206 10.46 -17.81 15.19
CA ASP A 206 10.62 -17.52 16.61
C ASP A 206 11.75 -18.39 17.17
N SER A 207 12.83 -17.75 17.61
CA SER A 207 13.99 -18.42 18.23
C SER A 207 13.65 -19.12 19.56
N ALA A 208 12.54 -18.79 20.20
CA ALA A 208 12.07 -19.32 21.48
C ALA A 208 10.77 -20.13 21.33
N VAL A 209 10.68 -21.02 20.33
CA VAL A 209 9.47 -21.83 20.02
C VAL A 209 8.81 -22.48 21.24
N ALA A 210 9.60 -22.94 22.22
CA ALA A 210 9.09 -23.58 23.44
C ALA A 210 8.32 -22.63 24.38
N LYS A 211 8.49 -21.31 24.21
CA LYS A 211 7.84 -20.26 25.02
C LYS A 211 6.62 -19.67 24.34
N ILE A 212 6.31 -20.05 23.10
CA ILE A 212 5.17 -19.51 22.37
C ILE A 212 3.87 -19.90 23.08
N ASP A 213 3.11 -18.90 23.52
CA ASP A 213 1.78 -19.07 24.11
C ASP A 213 0.73 -18.86 23.03
N ALA A 214 0.08 -19.92 22.55
CA ALA A 214 -0.91 -19.82 21.48
C ALA A 214 -2.19 -20.58 21.83
N THR A 215 -3.32 -19.89 21.75
CA THR A 215 -4.65 -20.47 22.04
C THR A 215 -5.00 -21.62 21.06
N ALA A 216 -5.53 -22.73 21.56
CA ALA A 216 -6.03 -23.83 20.73
C ALA A 216 -7.27 -23.44 19.90
N PRO A 217 -7.56 -24.13 18.78
CA PRO A 217 -8.77 -23.89 18.00
C PRO A 217 -10.02 -24.16 18.85
N ALA A 218 -11.00 -23.28 18.72
CA ALA A 218 -12.29 -23.39 19.38
C ALA A 218 -13.38 -23.77 18.37
N SER A 219 -14.46 -24.39 18.83
CA SER A 219 -15.62 -24.73 18.00
C SER A 219 -16.32 -23.50 17.40
N LYS A 220 -16.25 -22.36 18.10
CA LYS A 220 -16.62 -21.03 17.61
C LYS A 220 -15.38 -20.15 17.67
N GLU A 221 -15.11 -19.46 16.56
CA GLU A 221 -14.02 -18.49 16.46
C GLU A 221 -14.12 -17.41 17.56
N LYS A 222 -13.00 -17.10 18.19
CA LYS A 222 -12.89 -16.11 19.27
C LYS A 222 -11.56 -15.39 19.12
N PHE A 223 -11.55 -14.10 19.48
CA PHE A 223 -10.31 -13.33 19.46
C PHE A 223 -9.23 -14.03 20.30
N LEU A 224 -8.04 -14.13 19.73
CA LEU A 224 -6.99 -14.99 20.24
C LEU A 224 -6.23 -14.32 21.37
N LYS A 225 -5.88 -15.11 22.40
CA LYS A 225 -4.95 -14.70 23.45
C LYS A 225 -3.57 -15.29 23.17
N GLY A 226 -2.54 -14.61 23.66
CA GLY A 226 -1.14 -14.98 23.48
C GLY A 226 -0.61 -14.57 22.10
N ASP A 227 0.45 -15.25 21.66
CA ASP A 227 1.11 -15.07 20.37
C ASP A 227 0.18 -15.44 19.22
N HIS A 228 -0.08 -14.46 18.36
CA HIS A 228 -0.88 -14.59 17.16
C HIS A 228 -0.45 -13.56 16.12
N ILE A 229 -0.87 -13.77 14.89
CA ILE A 229 -0.78 -12.78 13.82
C ILE A 229 -2.17 -12.18 13.64
N GLU A 230 -2.22 -10.87 13.46
CA GLU A 230 -3.42 -10.10 13.16
C GLU A 230 -3.18 -9.30 11.88
N PHE A 231 -4.17 -9.26 11.00
CA PHE A 231 -4.13 -8.37 9.84
C PHE A 231 -5.53 -7.83 9.52
N TRP A 232 -5.55 -6.71 8.81
CA TRP A 232 -6.77 -5.97 8.48
C TRP A 232 -6.92 -5.85 6.96
N LEU A 233 -8.14 -6.10 6.48
CA LEU A 233 -8.54 -5.81 5.12
C LEU A 233 -9.55 -4.67 5.12
N TYR A 234 -9.32 -3.69 4.26
CA TYR A 234 -10.22 -2.57 4.07
C TYR A 234 -10.91 -2.69 2.73
N GLN A 235 -12.24 -2.55 2.73
CA GLN A 235 -13.04 -2.53 1.53
C GLN A 235 -14.13 -1.47 1.64
N ARG A 236 -13.90 -0.32 0.99
CA ARG A 236 -14.79 0.86 1.05
C ARG A 236 -15.02 1.33 2.48
N HIS A 237 -16.18 1.02 3.06
CA HIS A 237 -16.59 1.39 4.42
C HIS A 237 -16.60 0.19 5.37
N ASN A 238 -16.10 -0.96 4.93
CA ASN A 238 -16.00 -2.16 5.75
C ASN A 238 -14.55 -2.44 6.10
N ASN A 239 -14.34 -2.78 7.36
CA ASN A 239 -13.06 -3.21 7.90
C ASN A 239 -13.23 -4.67 8.31
N TYR A 240 -12.32 -5.53 7.87
CA TYR A 240 -12.31 -6.94 8.24
C TYR A 240 -11.02 -7.20 9.01
N VAL A 241 -11.14 -7.73 10.21
CA VAL A 241 -9.99 -8.17 11.00
C VAL A 241 -9.93 -9.68 10.96
N PHE A 242 -8.73 -10.21 10.80
CA PHE A 242 -8.45 -11.63 10.86
C PHE A 242 -7.30 -11.84 11.85
N ALA A 243 -7.42 -12.85 12.70
CA ALA A 243 -6.36 -13.26 13.60
C ALA A 243 -6.20 -14.78 13.57
N PHE A 244 -4.96 -15.25 13.65
CA PHE A 244 -4.65 -16.68 13.70
C PHE A 244 -3.35 -16.98 14.44
N ASN A 245 -3.16 -18.23 14.82
CA ASN A 245 -1.95 -18.65 15.53
C ASN A 245 -1.48 -20.07 15.12
N ARG A 246 -0.35 -20.49 15.72
CA ARG A 246 0.33 -21.76 15.43
C ARG A 246 -0.39 -23.02 15.82
N ASN A 247 -1.42 -22.91 16.65
CA ASN A 247 -2.22 -24.04 17.04
C ASN A 247 -3.47 -24.18 16.16
N GLY A 248 -3.68 -23.28 15.20
CA GLY A 248 -4.86 -23.27 14.34
C GLY A 248 -6.05 -22.52 14.95
N GLY A 249 -5.85 -21.81 16.06
CA GLY A 249 -6.80 -20.83 16.52
C GLY A 249 -6.99 -19.78 15.44
N LYS A 250 -8.25 -19.43 15.16
CA LYS A 250 -8.61 -18.42 14.17
C LYS A 250 -9.80 -17.58 14.62
N TYR A 251 -9.83 -16.37 14.09
CA TYR A 251 -10.87 -15.38 14.33
C TYR A 251 -11.00 -14.45 13.13
N ASP A 252 -12.24 -14.09 12.82
CA ASP A 252 -12.54 -12.97 11.95
C ASP A 252 -13.69 -12.10 12.49
N ALA A 253 -13.73 -10.85 12.06
CA ALA A 253 -14.85 -9.95 12.31
C ALA A 253 -14.96 -8.89 11.21
N LYS A 254 -16.20 -8.47 10.93
CA LYS A 254 -16.51 -7.35 10.04
C LYS A 254 -16.98 -6.17 10.88
N ASN A 255 -16.32 -5.02 10.76
CA ASN A 255 -16.62 -3.80 11.52
C ASN A 255 -16.71 -4.07 13.03
N LEU A 256 -15.77 -4.89 13.54
CA LEU A 256 -15.72 -5.37 14.93
C LEU A 256 -16.93 -6.22 15.37
N ASN A 257 -17.84 -6.58 14.47
CA ASN A 257 -18.90 -7.55 14.74
C ASN A 257 -18.31 -8.98 14.81
N LYS A 258 -18.19 -9.49 16.03
CA LYS A 258 -17.62 -10.81 16.35
C LYS A 258 -18.50 -12.00 15.97
N GLU A 259 -19.76 -11.74 15.59
CA GLU A 259 -20.69 -12.78 15.13
C GLU A 259 -20.59 -12.99 13.61
N TRP A 260 -19.89 -12.12 12.90
CA TRP A 260 -19.62 -12.30 11.48
C TRP A 260 -18.58 -13.41 11.28
N ASN A 261 -18.75 -14.20 10.21
CA ASN A 261 -17.78 -15.21 9.81
C ASN A 261 -17.74 -15.32 8.28
N SER A 262 -16.54 -15.22 7.70
CA SER A 262 -16.28 -15.32 6.27
C SER A 262 -16.15 -16.76 5.76
N ASN A 263 -16.11 -17.74 6.66
CA ASN A 263 -15.77 -19.13 6.36
C ASN A 263 -14.40 -19.31 5.68
N TRP A 264 -13.45 -18.43 6.00
CA TRP A 264 -12.09 -18.51 5.50
C TRP A 264 -11.38 -19.79 5.98
N LYS A 265 -10.46 -20.28 5.14
CA LYS A 265 -9.66 -21.48 5.39
C LYS A 265 -8.28 -21.10 5.90
N LEU A 266 -7.85 -21.77 6.96
CA LEU A 266 -6.52 -21.65 7.53
C LEU A 266 -5.79 -22.99 7.44
N ASN A 267 -4.64 -23.02 6.75
CA ASN A 267 -3.70 -24.13 6.83
C ASN A 267 -2.50 -23.72 7.67
N VAL A 268 -2.09 -24.57 8.61
CA VAL A 268 -0.96 -24.31 9.51
C VAL A 268 0.10 -25.37 9.34
N ARG A 269 1.36 -24.96 9.19
CA ARG A 269 2.53 -25.85 9.27
C ARG A 269 3.53 -25.34 10.28
N LYS A 270 3.85 -26.18 11.27
CA LYS A 270 4.94 -25.96 12.22
C LYS A 270 6.25 -26.43 11.56
N THR A 271 7.28 -25.58 11.48
CA THR A 271 8.60 -25.97 10.98
C THR A 271 9.53 -26.33 12.15
N LYS A 272 10.53 -27.20 11.89
CA LYS A 272 11.45 -27.73 12.93
C LYS A 272 12.53 -26.72 13.35
N SER A 273 12.85 -25.78 12.49
CA SER A 273 13.65 -24.59 12.74
C SER A 273 12.79 -23.40 12.32
N ASP A 274 12.70 -22.32 13.09
CA ASP A 274 12.26 -21.03 12.54
C ASP A 274 10.75 -20.87 12.24
N GLY A 275 9.90 -21.41 13.11
CA GLY A 275 8.54 -20.90 13.34
C GLY A 275 7.39 -21.53 12.53
N MET A 276 6.45 -20.71 12.08
CA MET A 276 5.12 -21.12 11.60
C MET A 276 4.86 -20.61 10.19
N ARG A 277 4.35 -21.50 9.33
CA ARG A 277 3.75 -21.10 8.05
C ARG A 277 2.24 -21.17 8.11
N LEU A 278 1.58 -20.13 7.62
CA LEU A 278 0.12 -20.06 7.55
C LEU A 278 -0.33 -19.66 6.17
N LEU A 279 -1.48 -20.20 5.80
CA LEU A 279 -2.09 -19.92 4.53
C LEU A 279 -3.58 -19.65 4.72
N LEU A 280 -3.98 -18.43 4.37
CA LEU A 280 -5.35 -18.00 4.29
C LEU A 280 -5.86 -18.17 2.87
N CYS A 281 -7.02 -18.80 2.70
CA CYS A 281 -7.78 -18.79 1.46
C CYS A 281 -9.20 -18.35 1.76
N HIS A 282 -9.66 -17.28 1.10
CA HIS A 282 -11.04 -16.83 1.13
C HIS A 282 -11.51 -16.52 -0.28
#